data_AF-A0A9C7PL45-F1
#
_entry.id   AF-A0A9C7PL45-F1
#
_cell.length_a   1.000
_cell.length_b   1.000
_cell.length_c   1.000
_cell.angle_alpha   90.00
_cell.angle_beta   90.00
_cell.angle_gamma   90.00
#
_symmetry.space_group_name_H-M   'P 1'
#
loop_
_entity.id
_entity.type
_entity.pdbx_description
1 polymer ?
#
loop_
_entity_poly.entity_id
_entity_poly.type
_entity_poly.pdbx_seq_one_letter_code
_entity_poly.pdbx_strand_id
1 'polypeptide(L)'
;MDNMGLPVASSLPLVDEIDFRRSARAHQIDRLGENDQSFGSGCGTCLGADVVCFSEGFMFSLGCIQALQCNENTCPTGITTHDPKLQKAWTPPSKPIGSPTTRSRCRRG
;
A
#
# COMPACT_ATOMS: atom_id res chain seq x y z
N MET A 1 -13.94 -10.72 -2.24
CA MET A 1 -13.11 -11.82 -2.80
C MET A 1 -11.88 -11.86 -1.92
N ASP A 2 -11.95 -12.57 -0.80
CA ASP A 2 -11.06 -12.27 0.35
C ASP A 2 -10.20 -13.47 0.75
N ASN A 3 -10.11 -14.49 -0.11
CA ASN A 3 -9.48 -15.79 0.21
C ASN A 3 -8.43 -16.24 -0.82
N MET A 4 -7.86 -15.32 -1.60
CA MET A 4 -6.87 -15.66 -2.63
C MET A 4 -5.47 -15.31 -2.13
N GLY A 5 -4.62 -16.33 -1.97
CA GLY A 5 -3.20 -16.19 -1.62
C GLY A 5 -2.80 -16.90 -0.33
N LEU A 6 -1.49 -17.14 -0.17
CA LEU A 6 -0.91 -17.52 1.11
C LEU A 6 -0.49 -16.27 1.89
N PRO A 7 -0.69 -16.25 3.22
CA PRO A 7 -0.22 -15.15 4.04
C PRO A 7 1.31 -15.05 3.95
N VAL A 8 1.80 -13.82 3.92
CA VAL A 8 3.23 -13.50 3.77
C VAL A 8 4.10 -14.15 4.85
N ALA A 9 3.53 -14.40 6.03
CA ALA A 9 4.21 -15.08 7.13
C ALA A 9 4.56 -16.56 6.84
N SER A 10 3.80 -17.24 5.98
CA SER A 10 4.06 -18.64 5.61
C SER A 10 4.73 -18.80 4.25
N SER A 11 4.51 -17.87 3.32
CA SER A 11 5.10 -17.94 1.98
C SER A 11 6.56 -17.52 1.93
N LEU A 12 6.97 -16.47 2.67
CA LEU A 12 8.37 -16.01 2.72
C LEU A 12 9.37 -17.09 3.14
N PRO A 13 9.20 -17.79 4.29
CA PRO A 13 10.17 -18.79 4.71
C PRO A 13 10.25 -19.97 3.73
N LEU A 14 9.17 -20.28 3.02
CA LEU A 14 9.17 -21.32 2.00
C LEU A 14 10.03 -20.93 0.79
N VAL A 15 9.96 -19.68 0.35
CA VAL A 15 10.78 -19.17 -0.76
C VAL A 15 12.25 -19.09 -0.34
N ASP A 16 12.54 -18.59 0.86
CA ASP A 16 13.90 -18.55 1.41
C ASP A 16 14.51 -19.97 1.51
N GLU A 17 13.74 -20.96 1.95
CA GLU A 17 14.19 -22.36 2.00
C GLU A 17 14.50 -22.92 0.58
N ILE A 18 13.69 -22.59 -0.43
CA ILE A 18 13.91 -23.02 -1.81
C ILE A 18 15.19 -22.40 -2.37
N ASP A 19 15.43 -21.12 -2.12
CA ASP A 19 16.64 -20.42 -2.58
C ASP A 19 17.89 -20.92 -1.84
N PHE A 20 17.78 -21.18 -0.53
CA PHE A 20 18.84 -21.79 0.25
C PHE A 20 19.24 -23.17 -0.29
N ARG A 21 18.26 -24.04 -0.57
CA ARG A 21 18.49 -25.38 -1.13
C ARG A 21 19.11 -25.36 -2.52
N ARG A 22 18.81 -24.34 -3.33
CA ARG A 22 19.37 -24.19 -4.68
C ARG A 22 20.73 -23.51 -4.69
N SER A 23 21.28 -23.09 -3.53
CA SER A 23 22.51 -22.29 -3.43
C SER A 23 22.48 -21.05 -4.35
N ALA A 24 21.28 -20.56 -4.65
CA ALA A 24 21.03 -19.54 -5.64
C ALA A 24 20.50 -18.30 -4.94
N ARG A 25 21.37 -17.57 -4.22
CA ARG A 25 21.05 -16.20 -3.76
C ARG A 25 21.14 -15.19 -4.90
N ALA A 26 20.54 -15.53 -6.04
CA ALA A 26 20.54 -14.70 -7.23
C ALA A 26 19.28 -13.83 -7.31
N HIS A 27 18.25 -14.14 -6.52
CA HIS A 27 16.96 -13.46 -6.54
C HIS A 27 16.79 -12.64 -5.26
N GLN A 28 16.46 -11.36 -5.43
CA GLN A 28 16.08 -10.50 -4.34
C GLN A 28 14.63 -10.81 -3.96
N ILE A 29 14.37 -11.01 -2.68
CA ILE A 29 13.02 -11.30 -2.18
C ILE A 29 12.39 -9.99 -1.69
N ASP A 30 11.47 -9.45 -2.48
CA ASP A 30 10.72 -8.24 -2.13
C ASP A 30 9.39 -8.60 -1.44
N ARG A 31 9.20 -8.11 -0.22
CA ARG A 31 7.94 -8.23 0.52
C ARG A 31 7.03 -7.04 0.20
N LEU A 32 5.96 -7.30 -0.54
CA LEU A 32 4.83 -6.37 -0.69
C LEU A 32 3.67 -6.81 0.21
N GLY A 33 3.12 -5.87 0.97
CA GLY A 33 1.96 -6.11 1.82
C GLY A 33 1.64 -4.92 2.72
N GLU A 34 0.60 -5.09 3.53
CA GLU A 34 0.28 -4.18 4.62
C GLU A 34 1.43 -4.20 5.63
N ASN A 35 2.09 -3.06 5.82
CA ASN A 35 3.28 -2.92 6.65
C ASN A 35 3.20 -1.60 7.43
N ASP A 36 2.15 -1.36 8.22
CA ASP A 36 1.92 -0.02 8.80
C ASP A 36 2.84 0.35 9.97
N GLN A 37 3.58 -0.63 10.51
CA GLN A 37 4.44 -0.44 11.67
C GLN A 37 5.86 -0.94 11.41
N SER A 38 6.84 -0.27 12.04
CA SER A 38 8.26 -0.66 12.01
C SER A 38 8.49 -2.12 12.40
N PHE A 39 7.62 -2.66 13.27
CA PHE A 39 7.66 -4.07 13.66
C PHE A 39 7.34 -5.01 12.50
N GLY A 40 6.32 -4.71 11.69
CA GLY A 40 5.97 -5.52 10.52
C GLY A 40 7.10 -5.62 9.50
N SER A 41 7.84 -4.52 9.31
CA SER A 41 9.02 -4.48 8.46
C SER A 41 10.19 -5.28 9.03
N GLY A 42 10.46 -5.15 10.33
CA GLY A 42 11.48 -5.94 11.02
C GLY A 42 11.21 -7.44 10.92
N CYS A 43 9.97 -7.86 11.14
CA CYS A 43 9.56 -9.25 10.95
C CYS A 43 9.72 -9.72 9.49
N GLY A 44 9.48 -8.85 8.51
CA GLY A 44 9.70 -9.15 7.10
C GLY A 44 11.16 -9.50 6.80
N THR A 45 12.10 -8.69 7.30
CA THR A 45 13.53 -8.94 7.13
C THR A 45 14.00 -10.19 7.88
N CYS A 46 13.48 -10.43 9.09
CA CYS A 46 13.79 -11.65 9.84
C CYS A 46 13.31 -12.95 9.15
N LEU A 47 12.30 -12.86 8.28
CA LEU A 47 11.75 -13.99 7.52
C LEU A 47 12.43 -14.21 6.16
N GLY A 48 13.49 -13.44 5.84
CA GLY A 48 14.25 -13.59 4.59
C GLY A 48 13.88 -12.61 3.47
N ALA A 49 13.12 -11.54 3.75
CA ALA A 49 12.91 -10.48 2.76
C ALA A 49 14.09 -9.49 2.74
N ASP A 50 14.62 -9.19 1.56
CA ASP A 50 15.70 -8.21 1.38
C ASP A 50 15.18 -6.78 1.41
N VAL A 51 13.98 -6.56 0.87
CA VAL A 51 13.32 -5.25 0.83
C VAL A 51 11.86 -5.38 1.25
N VAL A 52 11.41 -4.40 2.03
CA VAL A 52 10.02 -4.28 2.47
C VAL A 52 9.42 -3.01 1.90
N CYS A 53 8.34 -3.16 1.12
CA CYS A 53 7.65 -2.06 0.46
C CYS A 53 6.42 -1.60 1.26
N PHE A 54 6.24 -0.28 1.36
CA PHE A 54 5.13 0.35 2.06
C PHE A 54 4.19 1.04 1.06
N SER A 55 3.05 0.44 0.76
CA SER A 55 2.05 1.03 -0.15
C SER A 55 1.02 1.87 0.59
N GLU A 56 0.48 1.36 1.70
CA GLU A 56 -0.60 2.00 2.45
C GLU A 56 -0.14 3.29 3.16
N GLY A 57 1.00 3.23 3.86
CA GLY A 57 1.58 4.41 4.51
C GLY A 57 1.96 5.53 3.52
N PHE A 58 2.38 5.17 2.30
CA PHE A 58 2.65 6.15 1.24
C PHE A 58 1.36 6.83 0.77
N MET A 59 0.31 6.04 0.54
CA MET A 59 -1.02 6.55 0.18
C MET A 59 -1.61 7.46 1.27
N PHE A 60 -1.45 7.11 2.54
CA PHE A 60 -1.89 7.96 3.65
C PHE A 60 -1.13 9.27 3.73
N SER A 61 0.19 9.24 3.48
CA SER A 61 1.03 10.45 3.41
C SER A 61 0.63 11.38 2.25
N LEU A 62 0.16 10.81 1.14
CA LEU A 62 -0.43 11.57 0.02
C LEU A 62 -1.84 12.12 0.33
N GLY A 63 -2.46 11.68 1.42
CA GLY A 63 -3.79 12.11 1.85
C GLY A 63 -4.92 11.14 1.51
N CYS A 64 -4.64 9.85 1.29
CA CYS A 64 -5.66 8.82 1.16
C CYS A 64 -6.46 8.70 2.46
N ILE A 65 -7.79 8.60 2.34
CA ILE A 65 -8.72 8.49 3.47
C ILE A 65 -9.40 7.11 3.53
N GLN A 66 -8.87 6.12 2.79
CA GLN A 66 -9.46 4.78 2.66
C GLN A 66 -10.96 4.82 2.32
N ALA A 67 -11.35 5.59 1.29
CA ALA A 67 -12.74 5.67 0.83
C ALA A 67 -13.22 4.42 0.07
N LEU A 68 -12.32 3.47 -0.25
CA LEU A 68 -12.55 2.25 -1.05
C LEU A 68 -13.20 2.46 -2.43
N GLN A 69 -13.25 3.69 -2.92
CA GLN A 69 -13.80 4.07 -4.24
C GLN A 69 -12.72 4.08 -5.35
N CYS A 70 -11.63 3.33 -5.17
CA CYS A 70 -10.50 3.37 -6.11
C CYS A 70 -10.88 2.84 -7.51
N ASN A 71 -11.81 1.88 -7.60
CA ASN A 71 -12.23 1.31 -8.89
C ASN A 71 -13.13 2.28 -9.69
N GLU A 72 -13.86 3.17 -9.01
CA GLU A 72 -14.92 3.98 -9.61
C GLU A 72 -14.40 5.27 -10.24
N ASN A 73 -13.10 5.56 -10.12
CA ASN A 73 -12.47 6.82 -10.54
C ASN A 73 -13.03 8.09 -9.87
N THR A 74 -13.85 7.95 -8.83
CA THR A 74 -14.55 9.05 -8.11
C THR A 74 -13.84 9.45 -6.81
N CYS A 75 -12.59 9.05 -6.64
CA CYS A 75 -11.82 9.24 -5.42
C CYS A 75 -11.83 10.71 -4.94
N PRO A 76 -12.33 11.02 -3.73
CA PRO A 76 -12.53 12.39 -3.26
C PRO A 76 -11.23 13.14 -3.00
N THR A 77 -10.12 12.42 -2.81
CA THR A 77 -8.77 12.97 -2.59
C THR A 77 -8.02 13.20 -3.90
N GLY A 78 -8.51 12.66 -5.01
CA GLY A 78 -7.89 12.84 -6.33
C GLY A 78 -6.65 11.97 -6.60
N ILE A 79 -6.35 11.00 -5.74
CA ILE A 79 -5.14 10.13 -5.87
C ILE A 79 -5.32 9.12 -7.02
N THR A 80 -6.49 8.47 -7.08
CA THR A 80 -6.80 7.44 -8.08
C THR A 80 -7.96 7.89 -8.96
N THR A 81 -7.72 8.85 -9.85
CA THR A 81 -8.72 9.35 -10.80
C THR A 81 -8.08 9.85 -12.08
N HIS A 82 -8.77 9.62 -13.20
CA HIS A 82 -8.42 10.21 -14.49
C HIS A 82 -9.15 11.53 -14.76
N ASP A 83 -10.09 11.95 -13.90
CA ASP A 83 -10.81 13.21 -14.09
C ASP A 83 -9.91 14.39 -13.66
N PRO A 84 -9.55 15.32 -14.58
CA PRO A 84 -8.72 16.49 -14.25
C PRO A 84 -9.38 17.40 -13.20
N LYS A 85 -10.71 17.37 -13.02
CA LYS A 85 -11.40 18.11 -11.95
C LYS A 85 -11.12 17.52 -10.56
N LEU A 86 -11.02 16.19 -10.48
CA LEU A 86 -10.71 15.49 -9.23
C LEU A 86 -9.20 15.46 -8.97
N GLN A 87 -8.37 15.39 -10.01
CA GLN A 87 -6.91 15.56 -9.88
C GLN A 87 -6.53 16.95 -9.34
N LYS A 88 -7.29 18.01 -9.65
CA LYS A 88 -7.09 19.34 -9.04
C LYS A 88 -7.35 19.36 -7.53
N ALA A 89 -8.09 18.39 -6.99
CA ALA A 89 -8.26 18.26 -5.54
C ALA A 89 -7.01 17.69 -4.86
N TRP A 90 -6.14 16.98 -5.59
CA TRP A 90 -4.81 16.59 -5.14
C TRP A 90 -3.96 17.87 -5.03
N THR A 91 -3.84 18.36 -3.79
CA THR A 91 -3.24 19.66 -3.50
C THR A 91 -1.79 19.46 -3.01
N PRO A 92 -0.81 20.29 -3.44
CA PRO A 92 0.54 20.31 -2.85
C PRO A 92 0.50 20.57 -1.32
N PRO A 93 1.60 20.27 -0.58
CA PRO A 93 1.64 20.10 0.88
C PRO A 93 1.19 21.30 1.75
N SER A 94 0.83 22.43 1.15
CA SER A 94 0.40 23.65 1.85
C SER A 94 -1.07 23.64 2.29
N LYS A 95 -1.84 22.57 2.03
CA LYS A 95 -3.26 22.46 2.42
C LYS A 95 -3.46 21.34 3.45
N PRO A 96 -4.17 21.58 4.57
CA PRO A 96 -4.32 20.59 5.63
C PRO A 96 -5.10 19.35 5.15
N ILE A 97 -4.60 18.18 5.52
CA ILE A 97 -5.30 16.90 5.44
C ILE A 97 -6.65 17.04 6.17
N GLY A 98 -7.74 16.75 5.47
CA GLY A 98 -9.10 16.91 6.01
C GLY A 98 -9.83 18.20 5.60
N SER A 99 -9.40 18.86 4.52
CA SER A 99 -10.16 20.00 3.97
C SER A 99 -11.65 19.65 3.81
N PRO A 100 -12.59 20.56 4.13
CA PRO A 100 -14.02 20.28 4.09
C PRO A 100 -14.51 19.82 2.70
N THR A 101 -13.76 20.15 1.64
CA THR A 101 -13.96 19.66 0.27
C THR A 101 -13.82 18.14 0.11
N THR A 102 -12.94 17.49 0.88
CA THR A 102 -12.68 16.04 0.78
C THR A 102 -13.75 15.25 1.55
N ARG A 103 -14.10 15.70 2.76
CA ARG A 103 -15.05 15.01 3.66
C ARG A 103 -16.50 15.10 3.17
N SER A 104 -16.89 16.22 2.57
CA SER A 104 -18.23 16.42 1.99
C SER A 104 -18.48 15.64 0.69
N ARG A 105 -17.42 15.18 0.00
CA ARG A 105 -17.55 14.31 -1.17
C ARG A 105 -17.60 12.83 -0.79
N CYS A 106 -16.87 12.42 0.24
CA CYS A 106 -16.89 11.04 0.73
C CYS A 106 -18.27 10.58 1.24
N ARG A 107 -19.06 11.46 1.88
CA ARG A 107 -20.41 11.12 2.39
C ARG A 107 -21.52 11.04 1.33
N ARG A 108 -21.22 11.32 0.05
CA ARG A 108 -22.20 11.39 -1.04
C ARG A 108 -22.11 10.22 -2.04
N GLY A 109 -21.26 9.23 -1.76
CA GLY A 109 -21.20 7.97 -2.50
C GLY A 109 -21.90 6.85 -1.74
#